data_AF-A0A0R2LH42-F1
#
_entry.id   AF-A0A0R2LH42-F1
#
_cell.length_a   1.000
_cell.length_b   1.000
_cell.length_c   1.000
_cell.angle_alpha   90.00
_cell.angle_beta   90.00
_cell.angle_gamma   90.00
#
_symmetry.space_group_name_H-M   'P 1'
#
loop_
_entity.id
_entity.type
_entity.pdbx_description
1 polymer ?
#
loop_
_entity_poly.entity_id
_entity_poly.type
_entity_poly.pdbx_seq_one_letter_code
_entity_poly.pdbx_strand_id
1 'polypeptide(L)'
;MSQIAVIVKDGIISDYADENSAQAQMRLNVGWILVDSDPAFSVEEKNLWTVRSEDNALVHKSTNQTSAEEKNSVLTKLTLKNLSLKSDMADMNKIQTAQTLQNLQDEKDKEDQQKVITNLTMQLMKLSNNSISGSTN
;
A
#
# COMPACT_ATOMS: atom_id res chain seq x y z
N MET A 1 -23.29 0.48 25.79
CA MET A 1 -22.94 -0.65 24.90
C MET A 1 -23.85 -1.78 25.28
N SER A 2 -24.52 -2.40 24.30
CA SER A 2 -25.37 -3.57 24.54
C SER A 2 -24.50 -4.77 24.82
N GLN A 3 -24.89 -5.60 25.78
CA GLN A 3 -24.16 -6.81 26.14
C GLN A 3 -25.02 -8.02 25.81
N ILE A 4 -24.39 -9.06 25.30
CA ILE A 4 -25.01 -10.35 25.01
C ILE A 4 -24.35 -11.41 25.91
N ALA A 5 -25.02 -12.53 26.13
CA ALA A 5 -24.40 -13.67 26.78
C ALA A 5 -24.20 -14.80 25.78
N VAL A 6 -23.05 -15.46 25.86
CA VAL A 6 -22.69 -16.57 24.96
C VAL A 6 -22.15 -17.75 25.74
N ILE A 7 -22.35 -18.96 25.22
CA ILE A 7 -21.65 -20.17 25.71
C ILE A 7 -20.66 -20.61 24.66
N VAL A 8 -19.39 -20.71 25.03
CA VAL A 8 -18.33 -21.20 24.16
C VAL A 8 -18.10 -22.69 24.41
N LYS A 9 -18.14 -23.50 23.34
CA LYS A 9 -17.77 -24.93 23.35
C LYS A 9 -16.83 -25.18 22.18
N ASP A 10 -15.76 -25.93 22.40
CA ASP A 10 -14.75 -26.25 21.38
C ASP A 10 -14.20 -25.01 20.64
N GLY A 11 -14.09 -23.89 21.37
CA GLY A 11 -13.59 -22.62 20.86
C GLY A 11 -14.52 -21.92 19.87
N ILE A 12 -15.81 -22.27 19.82
CA ILE A 12 -16.85 -21.58 19.04
C ILE A 12 -18.05 -21.22 19.91
N ILE A 13 -18.82 -20.22 19.48
CA ILE A 13 -20.07 -19.87 20.15
C ILE A 13 -21.12 -20.95 19.84
N SER A 14 -21.53 -21.65 20.88
CA SER A 14 -22.52 -22.73 20.83
C SER A 14 -23.93 -22.25 21.15
N ASP A 15 -24.07 -21.30 22.07
CA ASP A 15 -25.35 -20.73 22.49
C ASP A 15 -25.25 -19.21 22.66
N TYR A 16 -26.39 -18.54 22.52
CA TYR A 16 -26.52 -17.09 22.48
C TYR A 16 -27.79 -16.63 23.19
N ALA A 17 -27.65 -15.60 24.00
CA ALA A 17 -28.74 -14.86 24.61
C ALA A 17 -28.59 -13.38 24.26
N ASP A 18 -29.68 -12.81 23.75
CA ASP A 18 -29.74 -11.40 23.35
C ASP A 18 -29.61 -10.45 24.55
N GLU A 19 -29.54 -9.16 24.26
CA GLU A 19 -29.40 -8.11 25.28
C GLU A 19 -30.49 -8.10 26.35
N ASN A 20 -31.69 -8.58 26.02
CA ASN A 20 -32.82 -8.62 26.93
C ASN A 20 -32.73 -9.80 27.91
N SER A 21 -32.10 -10.90 27.49
CA SER A 21 -32.01 -12.15 28.24
C SER A 21 -30.63 -12.40 28.85
N ALA A 22 -29.58 -11.72 28.37
CA ALA A 22 -28.19 -11.93 28.77
C ALA A 22 -27.99 -11.87 30.30
N GLN A 23 -28.50 -10.83 30.95
CA GLN A 23 -28.37 -10.66 32.41
C GLN A 23 -29.13 -11.71 33.20
N ALA A 24 -30.26 -12.20 32.67
CA ALA A 24 -31.03 -13.28 33.31
C ALA A 24 -30.27 -14.60 33.21
N GLN A 25 -29.67 -14.90 32.06
CA GLN A 25 -28.87 -16.11 31.84
C GLN A 25 -27.64 -16.18 32.73
N MET A 26 -26.98 -15.03 32.98
CA MET A 26 -25.85 -14.96 33.91
C MET A 26 -26.22 -15.40 35.33
N ARG A 27 -27.46 -15.16 35.78
CA ARG A 27 -27.94 -15.57 37.11
C ARG A 27 -28.15 -17.08 37.24
N LEU A 28 -28.28 -17.80 36.13
CA LEU A 28 -28.45 -19.25 36.11
C LEU A 28 -27.12 -20.02 36.26
N ASN A 29 -25.97 -19.32 36.18
CA ASN A 29 -24.61 -19.85 36.40
C ASN A 29 -24.26 -21.12 35.59
N VAL A 30 -24.70 -21.17 34.33
CA VAL A 30 -24.54 -22.34 33.43
C VAL A 30 -23.35 -22.19 32.46
N GLY A 31 -22.32 -21.44 32.84
CA GLY A 31 -21.16 -21.19 31.97
C GLY A 31 -21.39 -20.14 30.87
N TRP A 32 -22.36 -19.24 31.07
CA TRP A 32 -22.55 -18.07 30.23
C TRP A 32 -21.41 -17.06 30.43
N ILE A 33 -20.96 -16.47 29.32
CA ILE A 33 -19.96 -15.40 29.30
C ILE A 33 -20.66 -14.15 28.78
N LEU A 34 -20.58 -13.07 29.55
CA LEU A 34 -21.11 -11.77 29.15
C LEU A 34 -20.06 -11.06 28.29
N VAL A 35 -20.45 -10.67 27.08
CA VAL A 35 -19.57 -9.99 26.13
C VAL A 35 -20.28 -8.77 25.55
N ASP A 36 -19.51 -7.78 25.12
CA ASP A 36 -20.07 -6.65 24.39
C ASP A 36 -20.58 -7.12 23.01
N SER A 37 -21.76 -6.63 22.63
CA SER A 37 -22.37 -6.94 21.34
C SER A 37 -21.59 -6.28 20.21
N ASP A 38 -21.22 -7.07 19.20
CA ASP A 38 -20.62 -6.57 17.96
C ASP A 38 -21.71 -6.52 16.87
N PRO A 39 -21.96 -5.37 16.20
CA PRO A 39 -22.93 -5.29 15.10
C PRO A 39 -22.64 -6.21 13.91
N ALA A 40 -21.39 -6.66 13.74
CA ALA A 40 -21.00 -7.62 12.72
C ALA A 40 -21.27 -9.08 13.15
N PHE A 41 -21.58 -9.32 14.42
CA PHE A 41 -21.90 -10.65 14.91
C PHE A 41 -23.26 -11.11 14.36
N SER A 42 -23.26 -12.27 13.72
CA SER A 42 -24.47 -12.94 13.25
C SER A 42 -24.65 -14.27 13.98
N VAL A 43 -25.85 -14.51 14.52
CA VAL A 43 -26.20 -15.77 15.18
C VAL A 43 -26.17 -16.93 14.20
N GLU A 44 -26.49 -16.71 12.92
CA GLU A 44 -26.43 -17.72 11.86
C GLU A 44 -24.99 -18.18 11.56
N GLU A 45 -24.02 -17.27 11.76
CA GLU A 45 -22.60 -17.51 11.51
C GLU A 45 -21.78 -17.56 12.81
N LYS A 46 -22.43 -17.85 13.95
CA LYS A 46 -21.79 -17.84 15.27
C LYS A 46 -20.58 -18.78 15.39
N ASN A 47 -20.49 -19.79 14.53
CA ASN A 47 -19.35 -20.72 14.43
C ASN A 47 -18.06 -20.06 13.91
N LEU A 48 -18.16 -18.88 13.28
CA LEU A 48 -17.01 -18.06 12.87
C LEU A 48 -16.44 -17.22 14.03
N TRP A 49 -17.15 -17.18 15.15
CA TRP A 49 -16.86 -16.31 16.28
C TRP A 49 -16.49 -17.10 17.54
N THR A 50 -15.74 -16.45 18.40
CA THR A 50 -15.34 -16.96 19.71
C THR A 50 -15.17 -15.81 20.69
N VAL A 51 -14.88 -16.14 21.94
CA VAL A 51 -14.57 -15.16 22.97
C VAL A 51 -13.07 -15.19 23.26
N ARG A 52 -12.43 -14.04 23.12
CA ARG A 52 -11.02 -13.86 23.43
C ARG A 52 -10.82 -13.84 24.95
N SER A 53 -9.94 -14.69 25.45
CA SER A 53 -9.77 -14.93 26.90
C SER A 53 -9.26 -13.73 27.69
N GLU A 54 -8.51 -12.85 27.04
CA GLU A 54 -7.77 -11.75 27.66
C GLU A 54 -8.68 -10.60 28.08
N ASP A 55 -9.76 -10.36 27.32
CA ASP A 55 -10.66 -9.22 27.49
C ASP A 55 -12.14 -9.58 27.35
N ASN A 56 -12.47 -10.86 27.17
CA ASN A 56 -13.82 -11.35 26.87
C ASN A 56 -14.44 -10.68 25.64
N ALA A 57 -13.62 -10.21 24.70
CA ALA A 57 -14.14 -9.62 23.47
C ALA A 57 -14.68 -10.70 22.53
N LEU A 58 -15.75 -10.35 21.82
CA LEU A 58 -16.29 -11.13 20.73
C LEU A 58 -15.40 -10.96 19.49
N VAL A 59 -14.73 -12.03 19.06
CA VAL A 59 -13.72 -11.98 18.00
C VAL A 59 -13.97 -13.03 16.93
N HIS A 60 -13.52 -12.77 15.71
CA HIS A 60 -13.47 -13.78 14.67
C HIS A 60 -12.39 -14.83 15.00
N LYS A 61 -12.76 -16.10 14.88
CA LYS A 61 -11.88 -17.24 15.18
C LYS A 61 -10.62 -17.28 14.31
N SER A 62 -10.71 -16.83 13.07
CA SER A 62 -9.59 -16.87 12.11
C SER A 62 -8.50 -15.84 12.40
N THR A 63 -8.86 -14.69 12.97
CA THR A 63 -7.95 -13.56 13.18
C THR A 63 -7.69 -13.28 14.65
N ASN A 64 -8.51 -13.81 15.55
CA ASN A 64 -8.54 -13.47 16.98
C ASN A 64 -8.74 -11.96 17.23
N GLN A 65 -9.41 -11.29 16.29
CA GLN A 65 -9.67 -9.85 16.30
C GLN A 65 -11.17 -9.55 16.33
N THR A 66 -11.55 -8.45 16.98
CA THR A 66 -12.89 -7.88 16.84
C THR A 66 -13.07 -7.34 15.43
N SER A 67 -14.33 -7.15 14.97
CA SER A 67 -14.57 -6.59 13.63
C SER A 67 -13.96 -5.20 13.46
N ALA A 68 -13.88 -4.42 14.55
CA ALA A 68 -13.26 -3.09 14.56
C ALA A 68 -11.73 -3.17 14.41
N GLU A 69 -11.09 -4.09 15.12
CA GLU A 69 -9.64 -4.34 15.00
C GLU A 69 -9.25 -4.78 13.59
N GLU A 70 -10.03 -5.67 12.98
CA GLU A 70 -9.82 -6.11 11.60
C GLU A 70 -9.93 -4.95 10.60
N LYS A 71 -10.99 -4.14 10.72
CA LYS A 71 -11.16 -2.94 9.89
C LYS A 71 -9.98 -1.99 10.04
N ASN A 72 -9.54 -1.74 11.27
CA ASN A 72 -8.40 -0.86 11.53
C ASN A 72 -7.08 -1.43 10.97
N SER A 73 -6.87 -2.74 11.09
CA SER A 73 -5.73 -3.45 10.51
C SER A 73 -5.70 -3.34 8.99
N VAL A 74 -6.84 -3.55 8.32
CA VAL A 74 -6.97 -3.39 6.86
C VAL A 74 -6.74 -1.95 6.44
N LEU A 75 -7.36 -0.98 7.13
CA LEU A 75 -7.21 0.44 6.83
C LEU A 75 -5.76 0.90 7.00
N THR A 76 -5.09 0.47 8.07
CA THR A 76 -3.68 0.77 8.33
C THR A 76 -2.79 0.24 7.21
N LYS A 77 -3.00 -1.02 6.79
CA LYS A 77 -2.26 -1.63 5.67
C LYS A 77 -2.47 -0.86 4.37
N LEU A 78 -3.71 -0.45 4.06
CA LEU A 78 -4.02 0.33 2.87
C LEU A 78 -3.37 1.72 2.91
N THR A 79 -3.41 2.40 4.05
CA THR A 79 -2.76 3.70 4.23
C THR A 79 -1.25 3.62 4.03
N LEU A 80 -0.59 2.64 4.64
CA LEU A 80 0.86 2.43 4.46
C LEU A 80 1.21 2.15 3.00
N LYS A 81 0.42 1.32 2.32
CA LYS A 81 0.60 1.04 0.89
C LYS A 81 0.46 2.30 0.04
N ASN A 82 -0.53 3.14 0.32
CA ASN A 82 -0.74 4.41 -0.39
C ASN A 82 0.41 5.40 -0.16
N LEU A 83 0.96 5.46 1.05
CA LEU A 83 2.14 6.29 1.35
C LEU A 83 3.37 5.81 0.57
N SER A 84 3.61 4.50 0.51
CA SER A 84 4.70 3.93 -0.30
C SER A 84 4.55 4.29 -1.78
N LEU A 85 3.37 4.08 -2.36
CA LEU A 85 3.09 4.41 -3.76
C LEU A 85 3.33 5.89 -4.05
N LYS A 86 2.97 6.78 -3.13
CA LYS A 86 3.22 8.22 -3.28
C LYS A 86 4.71 8.55 -3.29
N SER A 87 5.52 7.86 -2.47
CA SER A 87 6.97 8.01 -2.48
C SER A 87 7.57 7.52 -3.80
N ASP A 88 7.17 6.34 -4.26
CA ASP A 88 7.66 5.75 -5.51
C ASP A 88 7.34 6.65 -6.70
N MET A 89 6.14 7.25 -6.73
CA MET A 89 5.77 8.23 -7.75
C MET A 89 6.63 9.50 -7.70
N ALA A 90 6.97 9.99 -6.50
CA ALA A 90 7.82 11.16 -6.36
C ALA A 90 9.24 10.90 -6.89
N ASP A 91 9.79 9.73 -6.62
CA ASP A 91 11.11 9.35 -7.13
C ASP A 91 11.09 9.09 -8.64
N MET A 92 10.04 8.47 -9.17
CA MET A 92 9.83 8.34 -10.61
C MET A 92 9.79 9.70 -11.31
N ASN A 93 9.09 10.69 -10.75
CA ASN A 93 9.04 12.04 -11.30
C ASN A 93 10.41 12.73 -11.32
N LYS A 94 11.25 12.51 -10.30
CA LYS A 94 12.64 13.00 -10.29
C LYS A 94 13.46 12.37 -11.40
N ILE A 95 13.36 11.05 -11.57
CA ILE A 95 14.05 10.32 -12.64
C ILE A 95 13.61 10.83 -14.01
N GLN A 96 12.30 10.99 -14.22
CA GLN A 96 11.76 11.51 -15.48
C GLN A 96 12.24 12.93 -15.79
N THR A 97 12.32 13.78 -14.78
CA THR A 97 12.88 15.14 -14.91
C THR A 97 14.35 15.08 -15.29
N ALA A 98 15.14 14.24 -14.62
CA ALA A 98 16.57 14.08 -14.91
C ALA A 98 16.81 13.52 -16.33
N GLN A 99 16.03 12.52 -16.75
CA GLN A 99 16.08 11.98 -18.12
C GLN A 99 15.71 13.04 -19.17
N THR A 100 14.71 13.87 -18.89
CA THR A 100 14.32 14.96 -19.80
C THR A 100 15.44 15.98 -19.95
N LEU A 101 16.09 16.36 -18.84
CA LEU A 101 17.25 17.27 -18.87
C LEU A 101 18.45 16.64 -19.61
N GLN A 102 18.70 15.35 -19.40
CA GLN A 102 19.77 14.64 -20.11
C GLN A 102 19.52 14.63 -21.62
N ASN A 103 18.30 14.31 -22.06
CA ASN A 103 17.96 14.30 -23.49
C ASN A 103 18.14 15.67 -24.14
N LEU A 104 17.75 16.75 -23.46
CA LEU A 104 17.96 18.12 -23.95
C LEU A 104 19.45 18.48 -24.06
N GLN A 105 20.26 18.01 -23.11
CA GLN A 105 21.71 18.20 -23.15
C GLN A 105 22.34 17.41 -24.31
N ASP A 106 21.95 16.15 -24.49
CA ASP A 106 22.45 15.28 -25.56
C ASP A 106 22.11 15.85 -26.95
N GLU A 107 20.92 16.43 -27.11
CA GLU A 107 20.52 17.14 -28.33
C GLU A 107 21.41 18.36 -28.59
N LYS A 108 21.66 19.19 -27.57
CA LYS A 108 22.53 20.36 -27.66
C LYS A 108 23.97 19.97 -28.02
N ASP A 109 24.53 18.97 -27.35
CA ASP A 109 25.88 18.49 -27.57
C ASP A 109 26.05 17.97 -29.01
N LYS A 110 25.04 17.29 -29.54
CA LYS A 110 25.01 16.83 -30.93
C LYS A 110 25.03 17.99 -31.92
N GLU A 111 24.28 19.06 -31.69
CA GLU A 111 24.31 20.26 -32.54
C GLU A 111 25.68 20.93 -32.52
N ASP A 112 26.29 21.08 -31.34
CA ASP A 112 27.58 21.74 -31.20
C ASP A 112 28.71 20.89 -31.84
N GLN A 113 28.65 19.56 -31.71
CA GLN A 113 29.53 18.65 -32.44
C GLN A 113 29.40 18.81 -33.97
N GLN A 114 28.18 18.94 -34.50
CA GLN A 114 27.97 19.17 -35.94
C GLN A 114 28.60 20.48 -36.42
N LYS A 115 28.49 21.56 -35.63
CA LYS A 115 29.15 22.84 -35.95
C LYS A 115 30.67 22.71 -35.97
N VAL A 116 31.25 22.02 -34.98
CA VAL A 116 32.69 21.74 -34.92
C VAL A 116 33.14 20.94 -36.15
N ILE A 117 32.44 19.86 -36.50
CA ILE A 117 32.73 19.03 -37.68
C ILE A 117 32.67 19.86 -38.96
N THR A 118 31.65 20.72 -39.10
CA THR A 118 31.50 21.60 -40.27
C THR A 118 32.67 22.56 -40.40
N ASN A 119 33.08 23.20 -39.30
CA ASN A 119 34.22 24.12 -39.27
C ASN A 119 35.54 23.42 -39.63
N LEU A 120 35.80 22.24 -39.05
CA LEU A 120 37.00 21.45 -39.37
C LEU A 120 37.02 21.04 -40.85
N THR A 121 35.86 20.62 -41.39
CA THR A 121 35.73 20.26 -42.81
C THR A 121 36.04 21.44 -43.72
N MET A 122 35.53 22.65 -43.41
CA MET A 122 35.84 23.86 -44.16
C MET A 122 37.33 24.22 -44.09
N GLN A 123 37.98 24.07 -42.94
CA GLN A 123 39.42 24.32 -42.80
C GLN A 123 40.25 23.34 -43.65
N LEU A 124 39.91 22.05 -43.63
CA LEU A 124 40.56 21.03 -44.45
C LEU A 124 40.41 21.34 -45.95
N MET A 125 39.22 21.72 -46.41
CA MET A 125 39.00 22.12 -47.80
C MET A 125 39.85 23.32 -48.21
N LYS A 126 39.96 24.35 -47.35
CA LYS A 126 40.82 25.53 -47.61
C LYS A 126 42.30 25.15 -47.72
N LEU A 127 42.80 24.29 -46.82
CA LEU A 127 44.18 23.80 -46.84
C LEU A 127 44.48 22.95 -48.07
N SER A 128 43.54 22.08 -48.48
CA SER A 128 43.65 21.28 -49.70
C SER A 128 43.71 22.16 -50.96
N ASN A 129 42.88 23.21 -51.04
CA ASN A 129 42.88 24.09 -52.21
C ASN A 129 44.15 24.95 -52.30
N ASN A 130 44.71 25.39 -51.17
CA ASN A 130 45.96 26.16 -51.15
C ASN A 130 47.21 25.31 -51.45
N SER A 131 47.19 24.01 -51.15
CA SER A 131 48.31 23.11 -51.48
C SER A 131 48.34 22.73 -52.97
N ILE A 132 47.20 22.76 -53.66
CA ILE A 132 47.10 22.53 -55.11
C ILE A 132 47.60 23.74 -55.91
N SER A 133 47.36 24.98 -55.46
CA SER A 133 47.82 26.19 -56.16
C SER A 133 49.31 26.50 -55.98
N GLY A 134 49.97 25.91 -54.97
CA GLY A 134 51.42 26.06 -54.75
C GLY A 134 52.30 25.06 -55.53
N SER A 135 51.71 24.09 -56.22
CA SER A 135 52.42 23.01 -56.93
C SER A 135 52.63 23.25 -58.43
N THR A 136 52.22 24.41 -58.97
CA THR A 136 52.29 24.72 -60.42
C THR A 136 53.32 25.78 -60.79
N ASN A 137 54.42 25.93 -60.04
CA ASN A 137 55.58 26.73 -60.46
C ASN A 137 56.79 25.86 -60.73
#